data_AF-A0A2D6E1V6-F1
#
_entry.id   AF-A0A2D6E1V6-F1
#
_cell.length_a   1.000
_cell.length_b   1.000
_cell.length_c   1.000
_cell.angle_alpha   90.00
_cell.angle_beta   90.00
_cell.angle_gamma   90.00
#
_symmetry.space_group_name_H-M   'P 1'
#
loop_
_entity.id
_entity.type
_entity.pdbx_description
1 polymer ?
#
loop_
_entity_poly.entity_id
_entity_poly.type
_entity_poly.pdbx_seq_one_letter_code
_entity_poly.pdbx_strand_id
1 'polypeptide(L)'
;MEFNEAQLLTYSHENKFLSDGSFRLGGIKTLNVESYIDLRSLNADSSGVAEMQTNIQSLITNAHDYENIIINGRDFGTGRIVSISLPADPETLTNNIRLGKHIFEIEISHSGEEDLYNMDGNFLTGVKSAFESHHNLSEFSENFSFNIDDGDHFSYSHSVNSTFNSGEVGDPIGQSKLLAEKIFALDPSFGFIDSQRSGFYNASGKKTYEESYNLFNGVCSFTKNFETYSLYDENGSRFGDEGHAYTYDLIHSVSAEENGIITVVESADIKGLDEDNRFENVQNGINVLVPGAYNRCLNVFNKYSGLMLTSFPGGRSDGAGLQGECSGLRQEHSTLNKNFDKFASEGAYQVSFNNDYFYSGNLQHNYTISLSNDNNGIMSVSEDGSISDSDVRNSNSNPLNLFSKFNLGTLPSGRCNDFYNDVSTSNRELNEISSSINYEKSGKSLAYTRAFSDDPSMVNNSGVKKMEVDISDVYQTEISQVFFIPNQTKEMLQKRGLYTLSSRDIRISALIERPTVNPFTDPSVLPIHATSEPTFDGMPMPLQAVLNTGLLEAHKLEAIDNNVGLFLNKIDYNVNKANNLNLNLSVTYLEDTD
;
A
#
# COMPACT_ATOMS: atom_id res chain seq x y z
N MET A 1 2.20 -36.91 -60.73
CA MET A 1 3.17 -37.93 -61.16
C MET A 1 2.56 -39.04 -62.02
N GLU A 2 3.21 -39.42 -63.13
CA GLU A 2 2.72 -40.45 -64.05
C GLU A 2 3.77 -41.57 -64.26
N PHE A 3 3.36 -42.81 -64.02
CA PHE A 3 4.17 -44.02 -64.17
C PHE A 3 3.63 -44.86 -65.33
N ASN A 4 4.29 -44.74 -66.47
CA ASN A 4 3.95 -45.49 -67.68
C ASN A 4 4.72 -46.81 -67.73
N GLU A 5 4.11 -47.82 -68.36
CA GLU A 5 4.66 -49.18 -68.49
C GLU A 5 5.13 -49.77 -67.15
N ALA A 6 4.37 -49.48 -66.09
CA ALA A 6 4.72 -49.78 -64.73
C ALA A 6 4.13 -51.13 -64.27
N GLN A 7 4.92 -51.92 -63.53
CA GLN A 7 4.50 -53.17 -62.90
C GLN A 7 4.41 -52.98 -61.39
N LEU A 8 3.23 -53.25 -60.81
CA LEU A 8 3.06 -53.27 -59.36
C LEU A 8 3.74 -54.52 -58.78
N LEU A 9 4.70 -54.30 -57.88
CA LEU A 9 5.44 -55.36 -57.19
C LEU A 9 4.77 -55.75 -55.87
N THR A 10 4.45 -54.77 -55.02
CA THR A 10 3.80 -55.00 -53.73
C THR A 10 2.74 -53.94 -53.45
N TYR A 11 1.77 -54.33 -52.63
CA TYR A 11 0.72 -53.47 -52.11
C TYR A 11 0.56 -53.76 -50.62
N SER A 12 0.64 -52.72 -49.78
CA SER A 12 0.19 -52.77 -48.39
C SER A 12 -0.79 -51.64 -48.11
N HIS A 13 -1.64 -51.84 -47.11
CA HIS A 13 -2.64 -50.88 -46.70
C HIS A 13 -2.69 -50.83 -45.19
N GLU A 14 -2.53 -49.64 -44.63
CA GLU A 14 -2.61 -49.36 -43.20
C GLU A 14 -3.75 -48.38 -42.94
N ASN A 15 -4.62 -48.69 -41.97
CA ASN A 15 -5.67 -47.76 -41.56
C ASN A 15 -5.14 -46.86 -40.43
N LYS A 16 -5.47 -45.57 -40.51
CA LYS A 16 -5.22 -44.61 -39.44
C LYS A 16 -6.47 -44.44 -38.58
N PHE A 17 -6.29 -44.44 -37.27
CA PHE A 17 -7.37 -44.28 -36.30
C PHE A 17 -7.06 -43.13 -35.35
N LEU A 18 -8.11 -42.44 -34.88
CA LEU A 18 -8.10 -41.54 -33.74
C LEU A 18 -8.47 -42.29 -32.46
N SER A 19 -8.02 -41.76 -31.31
CA SER A 19 -8.23 -42.36 -29.99
C SER A 19 -7.62 -43.79 -29.92
N ASP A 20 -8.09 -44.63 -29.01
CA ASP A 20 -7.64 -46.02 -28.84
C ASP A 20 -8.17 -46.97 -29.96
N GLY A 21 -8.32 -46.46 -31.19
CA GLY A 21 -8.81 -47.21 -32.35
C GLY A 21 -10.29 -47.03 -32.68
N SER A 22 -10.98 -46.11 -32.00
CA SER A 22 -12.46 -45.98 -32.07
C SER A 22 -12.97 -45.33 -33.36
N PHE A 23 -12.20 -44.44 -33.98
CA PHE A 23 -12.64 -43.71 -35.18
C PHE A 23 -11.60 -43.82 -36.27
N ARG A 24 -11.99 -44.33 -37.44
CA ARG A 24 -11.10 -44.39 -38.59
C ARG A 24 -10.97 -43.00 -39.23
N LEU A 25 -9.75 -42.48 -39.30
CA LEU A 25 -9.41 -41.22 -39.93
C LEU A 25 -9.18 -41.39 -41.45
N GLY A 26 -8.71 -42.56 -41.86
CA GLY A 26 -8.39 -42.88 -43.24
C GLY A 26 -7.40 -44.05 -43.32
N GLY A 27 -6.52 -44.03 -44.30
CA GLY A 27 -5.42 -44.99 -44.41
C GLY A 27 -4.34 -44.56 -45.39
N ILE A 28 -3.21 -45.27 -45.35
CA ILE A 28 -2.11 -45.15 -46.28
C ILE A 28 -2.01 -46.44 -47.07
N LYS A 29 -1.94 -46.32 -48.40
CA LYS A 29 -1.59 -47.41 -49.30
C LYS A 29 -0.13 -47.26 -49.69
N THR A 30 0.69 -48.27 -49.46
CA THR A 30 2.07 -48.29 -49.92
C THR A 30 2.19 -49.21 -51.13
N LEU A 31 2.62 -48.65 -52.25
CA LEU A 31 2.83 -49.35 -53.51
C LEU A 31 4.32 -49.43 -53.79
N ASN A 32 4.84 -50.62 -54.09
CA ASN A 32 6.12 -50.72 -54.78
C ASN A 32 5.85 -50.90 -56.26
N VAL A 33 6.28 -49.94 -57.06
CA VAL A 33 6.03 -49.91 -58.51
C VAL A 33 7.37 -49.96 -59.23
N GLU A 34 7.52 -50.95 -60.09
CA GLU A 34 8.61 -51.04 -61.04
C GLU A 34 8.23 -50.27 -62.30
N SER A 35 9.03 -49.31 -62.73
CA SER A 35 8.78 -48.55 -63.96
C SER A 35 10.09 -48.26 -64.69
N TYR A 36 9.98 -47.97 -65.98
CA TYR A 36 11.10 -47.61 -66.84
C TYR A 36 11.12 -46.11 -67.08
N ILE A 37 12.27 -45.50 -66.84
CA ILE A 37 12.54 -44.15 -67.33
C ILE A 37 13.21 -44.30 -68.69
N ASP A 38 12.45 -44.04 -69.76
CA ASP A 38 12.93 -44.08 -71.15
C ASP A 38 13.19 -42.67 -71.68
N LEU A 39 14.46 -42.31 -71.79
CA LEU A 39 14.88 -41.02 -72.33
C LEU A 39 15.41 -41.12 -73.76
N ARG A 40 15.32 -42.29 -74.41
CA ARG A 40 15.94 -42.52 -75.73
C ARG A 40 15.43 -41.56 -76.81
N SER A 41 14.20 -41.08 -76.71
CA SER A 41 13.57 -40.15 -77.66
C SER A 41 13.79 -38.66 -77.36
N LEU A 42 14.20 -38.32 -76.13
CA LEU A 42 14.37 -36.94 -75.65
C LEU A 42 15.84 -36.52 -75.50
N ASN A 43 16.76 -37.47 -75.64
CA ASN A 43 18.17 -37.25 -75.40
C ASN A 43 18.87 -36.57 -76.58
N ALA A 44 19.48 -35.40 -76.35
CA ALA A 44 20.27 -34.69 -77.35
C ALA A 44 21.79 -34.91 -77.17
N ASP A 45 22.21 -35.49 -76.05
CA ASP A 45 23.59 -35.82 -75.71
C ASP A 45 23.99 -37.23 -76.21
N SER A 46 25.16 -37.31 -76.85
CA SER A 46 25.80 -38.56 -77.28
C SER A 46 26.08 -39.58 -76.17
N SER A 47 26.14 -39.16 -74.90
CA SER A 47 26.36 -39.97 -73.69
C SER A 47 25.06 -40.27 -72.96
N GLY A 48 24.16 -39.29 -72.81
CA GLY A 48 22.82 -39.40 -72.25
C GLY A 48 22.71 -39.40 -70.73
N VAL A 49 23.83 -39.21 -70.04
CA VAL A 49 23.94 -39.24 -68.57
C VAL A 49 23.30 -38.00 -67.94
N ALA A 50 23.44 -36.84 -68.58
CA ALA A 50 23.01 -35.56 -68.01
C ALA A 50 21.48 -35.47 -67.89
N GLU A 51 20.74 -35.90 -68.91
CA GLU A 51 19.28 -35.91 -68.90
C GLU A 51 18.72 -36.93 -67.92
N MET A 52 19.37 -38.09 -67.79
CA MET A 52 18.97 -39.12 -66.81
C MET A 52 19.19 -38.62 -65.38
N GLN A 53 20.35 -38.03 -65.09
CA GLN A 53 20.61 -37.43 -63.78
C GLN A 53 19.67 -36.28 -63.48
N THR A 54 19.34 -35.44 -64.46
CA THR A 54 18.40 -34.32 -64.28
C THR A 54 16.99 -34.83 -63.98
N ASN A 55 16.52 -35.87 -64.68
CA ASN A 55 15.20 -36.48 -64.42
C ASN A 55 15.16 -37.17 -63.06
N ILE A 56 16.18 -37.96 -62.71
CA ILE A 56 16.27 -38.58 -61.38
C ILE A 56 16.33 -37.50 -60.29
N GLN A 57 17.12 -36.44 -60.48
CA GLN A 57 17.23 -35.34 -59.52
C GLN A 57 15.91 -34.57 -59.39
N SER A 58 15.18 -34.37 -60.49
CA SER A 58 13.84 -33.77 -60.46
C SER A 58 12.85 -34.66 -59.72
N LEU A 59 12.90 -35.98 -59.96
CA LEU A 59 12.06 -36.95 -59.24
C LEU A 59 12.40 -36.98 -57.75
N ILE A 60 13.68 -36.93 -57.37
CA ILE A 60 14.12 -36.86 -55.97
C ILE A 60 13.69 -35.53 -55.32
N THR A 61 13.81 -34.41 -56.04
CA THR A 61 13.46 -33.09 -55.51
C THR A 61 11.97 -32.97 -55.26
N ASN A 62 11.15 -33.59 -56.12
CA ASN A 62 9.69 -33.58 -56.02
C ASN A 62 9.12 -34.83 -55.31
N ALA A 63 9.97 -35.79 -54.92
CA ALA A 63 9.54 -37.08 -54.36
C ALA A 63 8.71 -36.93 -53.09
N HIS A 64 9.01 -35.91 -52.30
CA HIS A 64 8.43 -35.73 -50.97
C HIS A 64 7.10 -34.97 -50.96
N ASP A 65 6.70 -34.38 -52.08
CA ASP A 65 5.44 -33.65 -52.21
C ASP A 65 4.31 -34.60 -52.61
N TYR A 66 3.13 -34.37 -52.04
CA TYR A 66 1.93 -35.11 -52.41
C TYR A 66 1.39 -34.62 -53.77
N GLU A 67 1.37 -35.49 -54.76
CA GLU A 67 0.87 -35.25 -56.10
C GLU A 67 -0.14 -36.33 -56.53
N ASN A 68 -0.92 -36.08 -57.57
CA ASN A 68 -1.77 -37.11 -58.16
C ASN A 68 -0.92 -38.25 -58.75
N ILE A 69 -1.15 -39.50 -58.34
CA ILE A 69 -0.40 -40.68 -58.78
C ILE A 69 -1.20 -41.42 -59.86
N ILE A 70 -0.70 -41.38 -61.09
CA ILE A 70 -1.29 -42.09 -62.24
C ILE A 70 -0.37 -43.24 -62.63
N ILE A 71 -0.86 -44.47 -62.61
CA ILE A 71 -0.09 -45.67 -63.00
C ILE A 71 -0.79 -46.32 -64.19
N ASN A 72 -0.10 -46.44 -65.33
CA ASN A 72 -0.63 -46.97 -66.59
C ASN A 72 -1.96 -46.32 -67.02
N GLY A 73 -2.03 -44.98 -66.93
CA GLY A 73 -3.24 -44.21 -67.27
C GLY A 73 -4.40 -44.33 -66.28
N ARG A 74 -4.22 -45.04 -65.15
CA ARG A 74 -5.22 -45.12 -64.08
C ARG A 74 -4.80 -44.23 -62.91
N ASP A 75 -5.72 -43.40 -62.45
CA ASP A 75 -5.57 -42.57 -61.26
C ASP A 75 -5.69 -43.42 -59.99
N PHE A 76 -4.69 -43.36 -59.11
CA PHE A 76 -4.66 -44.03 -57.81
C PHE A 76 -4.90 -43.07 -56.63
N GLY A 77 -5.03 -41.77 -56.88
CA GLY A 77 -5.19 -40.71 -55.89
C GLY A 77 -3.90 -39.98 -55.56
N THR A 78 -3.96 -39.13 -54.54
CA THR A 78 -2.82 -38.29 -54.13
C THR A 78 -1.82 -39.08 -53.29
N GLY A 79 -0.54 -39.00 -53.65
CA GLY A 79 0.54 -39.68 -52.95
C GLY A 79 1.91 -39.07 -53.21
N ARG A 80 2.92 -39.62 -52.56
CA ARG A 80 4.32 -39.19 -52.66
C ARG A 80 5.25 -40.37 -52.85
N ILE A 81 6.45 -40.14 -53.38
CA ILE A 81 7.51 -41.14 -53.42
C ILE A 81 8.23 -41.14 -52.06
N VAL A 82 8.22 -42.28 -51.38
CA VAL A 82 8.97 -42.51 -50.15
C VAL A 82 10.42 -42.85 -50.47
N SER A 83 10.63 -43.72 -51.46
CA SER A 83 11.97 -44.18 -51.84
C SER A 83 12.06 -44.52 -53.33
N ILE A 84 13.26 -44.35 -53.89
CA ILE A 84 13.61 -44.75 -55.26
C ILE A 84 14.80 -45.70 -55.19
N SER A 85 14.61 -46.92 -55.67
CA SER A 85 15.66 -47.93 -55.75
C SER A 85 16.06 -48.15 -57.21
N LEU A 86 17.37 -48.22 -57.43
CA LEU A 86 18.02 -48.43 -58.72
C LEU A 86 18.70 -49.81 -58.68
N PRO A 87 17.98 -50.90 -58.99
CA PRO A 87 18.59 -52.23 -58.99
C PRO A 87 19.70 -52.28 -60.05
N ALA A 88 20.96 -52.40 -59.59
CA ALA A 88 22.09 -52.67 -60.46
C ALA A 88 22.19 -54.18 -60.66
N ASP A 89 21.54 -54.72 -61.68
CA ASP A 89 21.66 -56.13 -62.03
C ASP A 89 22.78 -56.31 -63.09
N PRO A 90 23.87 -57.06 -62.77
CA PRO A 90 24.94 -57.35 -63.71
C PRO A 90 24.49 -58.06 -64.99
N GLU A 91 23.34 -58.75 -64.98
CA GLU A 91 22.79 -59.47 -66.13
C GLU A 91 21.87 -58.61 -66.99
N THR A 92 21.48 -57.43 -66.52
CA THR A 92 20.69 -56.50 -67.32
C THR A 92 21.59 -55.70 -68.25
N LEU A 93 21.56 -56.02 -69.54
CA LEU A 93 22.11 -55.19 -70.63
C LEU A 93 21.39 -53.83 -70.77
N THR A 94 20.52 -53.45 -69.83
CA THR A 94 19.82 -52.17 -69.84
C THR A 94 20.80 -51.07 -69.47
N ASN A 95 21.13 -50.30 -70.49
CA ASN A 95 21.87 -49.06 -70.39
C ASN A 95 21.12 -48.09 -69.45
N ASN A 96 21.38 -48.16 -68.14
CA ASN A 96 20.81 -47.28 -67.10
C ASN A 96 21.10 -45.79 -67.32
N ILE A 97 21.88 -45.46 -68.35
CA ILE A 97 22.15 -44.09 -68.80
C ILE A 97 20.99 -43.54 -69.65
N ARG A 98 20.26 -44.37 -70.40
CA ARG A 98 19.19 -43.91 -71.31
C ARG A 98 17.85 -44.64 -71.14
N LEU A 99 17.89 -45.87 -70.63
CA LEU A 99 16.74 -46.68 -70.28
C LEU A 99 17.07 -47.36 -68.94
N GLY A 100 16.54 -46.79 -67.86
CA GLY A 100 16.75 -47.29 -66.51
C GLY A 100 15.51 -47.99 -65.98
N LYS A 101 15.73 -49.10 -65.28
CA LYS A 101 14.70 -49.77 -64.49
C LYS A 101 14.74 -49.21 -63.07
N HIS A 102 13.60 -48.77 -62.55
CA HIS A 102 13.48 -48.15 -61.24
C HIS A 102 12.37 -48.80 -60.43
N ILE A 103 12.59 -48.93 -59.13
CA ILE A 103 11.57 -49.36 -58.17
C ILE A 103 11.24 -48.16 -57.30
N PHE A 104 9.98 -47.73 -57.34
CA PHE A 104 9.45 -46.62 -56.56
C PHE A 104 8.59 -47.17 -55.43
N GLU A 105 8.87 -46.76 -54.21
CA GLU A 105 7.95 -46.93 -53.09
C GLU A 105 7.10 -45.66 -53.00
N ILE A 106 5.78 -45.82 -53.13
CA ILE A 106 4.82 -44.72 -53.20
C ILE A 106 3.83 -44.85 -52.06
N GLU A 107 3.66 -43.80 -51.28
CA GLU A 107 2.61 -43.68 -50.26
C GLU A 107 1.44 -42.88 -50.84
N ILE A 108 0.26 -43.48 -50.86
CA ILE A 108 -0.97 -42.84 -51.32
C ILE A 108 -1.92 -42.68 -50.13
N SER A 109 -2.32 -41.45 -49.86
CA SER A 109 -3.34 -41.15 -48.85
C SER A 109 -4.69 -41.63 -49.34
N HIS A 110 -5.44 -42.31 -48.48
CA HIS A 110 -6.76 -42.81 -48.80
C HIS A 110 -7.77 -42.40 -47.72
N SER A 111 -8.89 -41.84 -48.16
CA SER A 111 -10.10 -41.66 -47.37
C SER A 111 -11.33 -42.23 -48.07
N GLY A 112 -12.39 -42.46 -47.30
CA GLY A 112 -13.69 -42.90 -47.78
C GLY A 112 -14.84 -42.29 -46.99
N GLU A 113 -16.06 -42.42 -47.52
CA GLU A 113 -17.30 -41.89 -46.91
C GLU A 113 -17.61 -42.50 -45.53
N GLU A 114 -17.06 -43.68 -45.25
CA GLU A 114 -17.16 -44.40 -43.98
C GLU A 114 -16.10 -43.94 -42.96
N ASP A 115 -15.22 -42.99 -43.28
CA ASP A 115 -14.29 -42.44 -42.28
C ASP A 115 -15.03 -41.50 -41.32
N LEU A 116 -14.69 -41.59 -40.04
CA LEU A 116 -15.36 -40.85 -38.95
C LEU A 116 -16.90 -41.05 -38.92
N TYR A 117 -17.43 -42.12 -39.52
CA TYR A 117 -18.88 -42.35 -39.65
C TYR A 117 -19.58 -42.50 -38.30
N ASN A 118 -18.90 -43.11 -37.34
CA ASN A 118 -19.35 -43.38 -35.98
C ASN A 118 -18.93 -42.29 -34.98
N MET A 119 -18.45 -41.13 -35.47
CA MET A 119 -18.14 -39.98 -34.63
C MET A 119 -19.42 -39.20 -34.31
N ASP A 120 -20.35 -39.89 -33.63
CA ASP A 120 -21.69 -39.42 -33.28
C ASP A 120 -21.92 -39.39 -31.75
N GLY A 121 -22.99 -38.74 -31.33
CA GLY A 121 -23.34 -38.56 -29.91
C GLY A 121 -22.97 -37.20 -29.32
N ASN A 122 -23.57 -36.88 -28.18
CA ASN A 122 -23.55 -35.53 -27.60
C ASN A 122 -22.13 -34.98 -27.37
N PHE A 123 -21.18 -35.85 -26.98
CA PHE A 123 -19.78 -35.50 -26.71
C PHE A 123 -18.93 -35.26 -27.97
N LEU A 124 -19.39 -35.71 -29.14
CA LEU A 124 -18.67 -35.63 -30.41
C LEU A 124 -19.38 -34.70 -31.42
N THR A 125 -20.44 -34.02 -30.98
CA THR A 125 -21.22 -33.08 -31.80
C THR A 125 -20.32 -31.97 -32.31
N GLY A 126 -20.29 -31.76 -33.63
CA GLY A 126 -19.46 -30.73 -34.28
C GLY A 126 -17.98 -31.11 -34.47
N VAL A 127 -17.49 -32.18 -33.80
CA VAL A 127 -16.11 -32.66 -33.98
C VAL A 127 -15.90 -33.18 -35.39
N LYS A 128 -16.84 -33.97 -35.94
CA LYS A 128 -16.73 -34.48 -37.33
C LYS A 128 -16.53 -33.37 -38.37
N SER A 129 -17.21 -32.23 -38.23
CA SER A 129 -17.05 -31.06 -39.11
C SER A 129 -15.73 -30.31 -38.92
N ALA A 130 -15.06 -30.47 -37.77
CA ALA A 130 -13.71 -29.94 -37.59
C ALA A 130 -12.69 -30.67 -38.50
N PHE A 131 -12.94 -31.94 -38.78
CA PHE A 131 -12.05 -32.84 -39.52
C PHE A 131 -12.33 -32.90 -41.03
N GLU A 132 -12.90 -31.88 -41.68
CA GLU A 132 -13.21 -31.89 -43.14
C GLU A 132 -12.02 -32.30 -44.05
N SER A 133 -10.79 -31.98 -43.66
CA SER A 133 -9.55 -32.34 -44.38
C SER A 133 -8.83 -33.56 -43.78
N HIS A 134 -9.52 -34.44 -43.06
CA HIS A 134 -8.92 -35.56 -42.30
C HIS A 134 -8.01 -36.48 -43.12
N HIS A 135 -8.27 -36.60 -44.42
CA HIS A 135 -7.49 -37.41 -45.35
C HIS A 135 -6.05 -36.90 -45.55
N ASN A 136 -5.81 -35.61 -45.28
CA ASN A 136 -4.49 -34.98 -45.35
C ASN A 136 -3.81 -34.87 -43.98
N LEU A 137 -4.50 -35.26 -42.92
CA LEU A 137 -4.00 -35.20 -41.55
C LEU A 137 -3.14 -36.43 -41.27
N SER A 138 -1.84 -36.20 -41.07
CA SER A 138 -0.88 -37.28 -40.84
C SER A 138 -0.81 -37.68 -39.37
N GLU A 139 -0.83 -36.70 -38.47
CA GLU A 139 -0.78 -36.83 -37.02
C GLU A 139 -1.75 -35.82 -36.37
N PHE A 140 -2.39 -36.21 -35.28
CA PHE A 140 -3.27 -35.38 -34.48
C PHE A 140 -3.18 -35.76 -33.01
N SER A 141 -3.11 -34.76 -32.15
CA SER A 141 -3.26 -34.95 -30.71
C SER A 141 -4.02 -33.76 -30.11
N GLU A 142 -4.89 -34.04 -29.16
CA GLU A 142 -5.62 -33.05 -28.38
C GLU A 142 -5.41 -33.33 -26.90
N ASN A 143 -5.18 -32.27 -26.13
CA ASN A 143 -5.07 -32.37 -24.69
C ASN A 143 -5.82 -31.21 -24.04
N PHE A 144 -6.68 -31.55 -23.07
CA PHE A 144 -7.43 -30.60 -22.27
C PHE A 144 -7.07 -30.81 -20.80
N SER A 145 -6.69 -29.73 -20.13
CA SER A 145 -6.41 -29.72 -18.69
C SER A 145 -7.21 -28.62 -18.01
N PHE A 146 -7.58 -28.85 -16.75
CA PHE A 146 -8.47 -27.99 -16.00
C PHE A 146 -8.05 -27.95 -14.53
N ASN A 147 -8.16 -26.78 -13.92
CA ASN A 147 -7.84 -26.54 -12.53
C ASN A 147 -8.90 -25.64 -11.87
N ILE A 148 -9.25 -25.94 -10.61
CA ILE A 148 -10.11 -25.12 -9.75
C ILE A 148 -9.31 -24.80 -8.49
N ASP A 149 -9.37 -23.56 -8.02
CA ASP A 149 -8.83 -23.17 -6.73
C ASP A 149 -9.90 -23.01 -5.63
N ASP A 150 -9.46 -22.75 -4.41
CA ASP A 150 -10.32 -22.60 -3.24
C ASP A 150 -11.26 -21.38 -3.31
N GLY A 151 -11.10 -20.50 -4.30
CA GLY A 151 -11.90 -19.28 -4.52
C GLY A 151 -13.01 -19.42 -5.56
N ASP A 152 -13.36 -20.66 -5.97
CA ASP A 152 -14.27 -20.94 -7.08
C ASP A 152 -13.76 -20.41 -8.43
N HIS A 153 -12.50 -20.00 -8.51
CA HIS A 153 -11.84 -19.62 -9.75
C HIS A 153 -11.34 -20.87 -10.46
N PHE A 154 -11.47 -20.85 -11.78
CA PHE A 154 -11.03 -21.97 -12.59
C PHE A 154 -10.27 -21.51 -13.82
N SER A 155 -9.35 -22.36 -14.23
CA SER A 155 -8.58 -22.20 -15.45
C SER A 155 -8.59 -23.50 -16.24
N TYR A 156 -8.49 -23.39 -17.56
CA TYR A 156 -8.26 -24.53 -18.43
C TYR A 156 -7.22 -24.21 -19.49
N SER A 157 -6.55 -25.26 -19.96
CA SER A 157 -5.66 -25.22 -21.13
C SER A 157 -6.10 -26.29 -22.11
N HIS A 158 -6.40 -25.87 -23.34
CA HIS A 158 -6.82 -26.72 -24.44
C HIS A 158 -5.79 -26.62 -25.55
N SER A 159 -5.09 -27.72 -25.83
CA SER A 159 -4.01 -27.79 -26.80
C SER A 159 -4.34 -28.77 -27.92
N VAL A 160 -4.03 -28.38 -29.15
CA VAL A 160 -4.21 -29.14 -30.38
C VAL A 160 -2.87 -29.15 -31.12
N ASN A 161 -2.36 -30.34 -31.41
CA ASN A 161 -1.22 -30.52 -32.31
C ASN A 161 -1.68 -31.27 -33.55
N SER A 162 -1.24 -30.82 -34.71
CA SER A 162 -1.58 -31.45 -35.98
C SER A 162 -0.44 -31.33 -36.98
N THR A 163 -0.34 -32.32 -37.85
CA THR A 163 0.62 -32.35 -38.96
C THR A 163 -0.14 -32.66 -40.24
N PHE A 164 -0.18 -31.72 -41.18
CA PHE A 164 -0.79 -31.92 -42.49
C PHE A 164 0.27 -32.21 -43.55
N ASN A 165 -0.06 -33.13 -44.45
CA ASN A 165 0.79 -33.47 -45.58
C ASN A 165 0.86 -32.31 -46.60
N SER A 166 2.07 -31.89 -46.98
CA SER A 166 2.28 -30.86 -48.00
C SER A 166 2.06 -31.44 -49.41
N GLY A 167 1.19 -30.81 -50.21
CA GLY A 167 1.00 -31.12 -51.63
C GLY A 167 -0.43 -30.99 -52.13
N GLU A 168 -1.42 -31.58 -51.43
CA GLU A 168 -2.83 -31.44 -51.80
C GLU A 168 -3.46 -30.13 -51.28
N VAL A 169 -3.00 -29.70 -50.11
CA VAL A 169 -3.45 -28.46 -49.46
C VAL A 169 -2.38 -27.40 -49.64
N GLY A 170 -2.74 -26.31 -50.33
CA GLY A 170 -1.81 -25.22 -50.65
C GLY A 170 -1.22 -24.51 -49.43
N ASP A 171 -1.77 -24.72 -48.23
CA ASP A 171 -1.27 -24.18 -46.96
C ASP A 171 -1.53 -25.16 -45.79
N PRO A 172 -0.60 -26.07 -45.47
CA PRO A 172 -0.71 -27.00 -44.34
C PRO A 172 -0.81 -26.29 -42.98
N ILE A 173 -0.16 -25.13 -42.82
CA ILE A 173 -0.22 -24.32 -41.60
C ILE A 173 -1.62 -23.73 -41.46
N GLY A 174 -2.17 -23.16 -42.54
CA GLY A 174 -3.53 -22.63 -42.60
C GLY A 174 -4.58 -23.70 -42.27
N GLN A 175 -4.43 -24.93 -42.76
CA GLN A 175 -5.32 -26.04 -42.41
C GLN A 175 -5.21 -26.45 -40.94
N SER A 176 -3.98 -26.51 -40.42
CA SER A 176 -3.74 -26.81 -39.01
C SER A 176 -4.40 -25.77 -38.09
N LYS A 177 -4.31 -24.49 -38.49
CA LYS A 177 -4.97 -23.39 -37.79
C LYS A 177 -6.49 -23.47 -37.88
N LEU A 178 -7.05 -23.72 -39.07
CA LEU A 178 -8.49 -23.92 -39.24
C LEU A 178 -9.01 -25.09 -38.42
N LEU A 179 -8.27 -26.21 -38.35
CA LEU A 179 -8.62 -27.36 -37.51
C LEU A 179 -8.64 -26.96 -36.03
N ALA A 180 -7.59 -26.30 -35.55
CA ALA A 180 -7.51 -25.83 -34.15
C ALA A 180 -8.61 -24.82 -33.81
N GLU A 181 -8.90 -23.86 -34.69
CA GLU A 181 -9.99 -22.89 -34.53
C GLU A 181 -11.35 -23.59 -34.42
N LYS A 182 -11.63 -24.56 -35.31
CA LYS A 182 -12.86 -25.34 -35.25
C LYS A 182 -12.94 -26.13 -33.95
N ILE A 183 -11.86 -26.79 -33.51
CA ILE A 183 -11.83 -27.54 -32.24
C ILE A 183 -12.01 -26.62 -31.03
N PHE A 184 -11.36 -25.47 -30.99
CA PHE A 184 -11.49 -24.50 -29.89
C PHE A 184 -12.85 -23.80 -29.82
N ALA A 185 -13.62 -23.81 -30.90
CA ALA A 185 -14.99 -23.35 -30.96
C ALA A 185 -16.00 -24.44 -30.55
N LEU A 186 -15.55 -25.70 -30.47
CA LEU A 186 -16.33 -26.74 -29.83
C LEU A 186 -16.21 -26.53 -28.32
N ASP A 187 -17.36 -26.49 -27.66
CA ASP A 187 -17.48 -26.49 -26.21
C ASP A 187 -17.80 -27.93 -25.77
N PRO A 188 -16.81 -28.84 -25.71
CA PRO A 188 -17.07 -30.25 -25.44
C PRO A 188 -17.70 -30.39 -24.05
N SER A 189 -18.79 -31.16 -23.96
CA SER A 189 -19.41 -31.42 -22.67
C SER A 189 -18.49 -32.31 -21.84
N PHE A 190 -17.98 -31.82 -20.71
CA PHE A 190 -17.22 -32.62 -19.75
C PHE A 190 -18.11 -33.31 -18.71
N GLY A 191 -19.42 -33.30 -18.93
CA GLY A 191 -20.42 -34.03 -18.14
C GLY A 191 -20.53 -33.49 -16.71
N PHE A 192 -19.73 -34.04 -15.80
CA PHE A 192 -19.75 -33.67 -14.38
C PHE A 192 -19.35 -32.20 -14.17
N ILE A 193 -18.33 -31.71 -14.89
CA ILE A 193 -17.86 -30.32 -14.80
C ILE A 193 -18.98 -29.36 -15.22
N ASP A 194 -19.67 -29.64 -16.32
CA ASP A 194 -20.79 -28.81 -16.82
C ASP A 194 -21.95 -28.76 -15.84
N SER A 195 -22.22 -29.87 -15.14
CA SER A 195 -23.29 -29.97 -14.14
C SER A 195 -22.98 -29.23 -12.83
N GLN A 196 -21.70 -29.17 -12.45
CA GLN A 196 -21.25 -28.45 -11.27
C GLN A 196 -21.08 -26.95 -11.53
N ARG A 197 -20.79 -26.55 -12.79
CA ARG A 197 -20.50 -25.17 -13.17
C ARG A 197 -21.28 -24.78 -14.42
N SER A 198 -22.55 -24.41 -14.24
CA SER A 198 -23.37 -23.92 -15.35
C SER A 198 -22.72 -22.69 -15.99
N GLY A 199 -22.54 -22.71 -17.31
CA GLY A 199 -21.90 -21.60 -18.03
C GLY A 199 -20.37 -21.65 -18.01
N PHE A 200 -19.74 -22.79 -17.72
CA PHE A 200 -18.29 -23.00 -17.78
C PHE A 200 -17.60 -22.35 -19.00
N TYR A 201 -18.11 -22.61 -20.21
CA TYR A 201 -17.58 -22.01 -21.45
C TYR A 201 -17.98 -20.54 -21.68
N ASN A 202 -19.05 -20.10 -21.01
CA ASN A 202 -19.64 -18.77 -21.11
C ASN A 202 -19.26 -17.87 -19.92
N ALA A 203 -18.33 -18.30 -19.07
CA ALA A 203 -17.87 -17.53 -17.94
C ALA A 203 -17.01 -16.35 -18.41
N SER A 204 -17.13 -15.21 -17.73
CA SER A 204 -16.25 -14.07 -17.94
C SER A 204 -14.84 -14.39 -17.47
N GLY A 205 -13.85 -14.19 -18.34
CA GLY A 205 -12.45 -14.48 -18.04
C GLY A 205 -11.50 -14.00 -19.13
N LYS A 206 -10.22 -14.30 -18.95
CA LYS A 206 -9.14 -14.00 -19.89
C LYS A 206 -8.88 -15.23 -20.76
N LYS A 207 -8.87 -15.03 -22.09
CA LYS A 207 -8.45 -16.05 -23.08
C LYS A 207 -7.11 -15.65 -23.67
N THR A 208 -6.14 -16.55 -23.69
CA THR A 208 -4.88 -16.37 -24.43
C THR A 208 -4.68 -17.51 -25.42
N TYR A 209 -4.04 -17.19 -26.54
CA TYR A 209 -3.75 -18.14 -27.61
C TYR A 209 -2.26 -18.15 -27.88
N GLU A 210 -1.70 -19.35 -27.98
CA GLU A 210 -0.29 -19.60 -28.29
C GLU A 210 -0.21 -20.49 -29.52
N GLU A 211 0.70 -20.17 -30.43
CA GLU A 211 0.94 -20.91 -31.67
C GLU A 211 2.44 -21.22 -31.79
N SER A 212 2.77 -22.45 -32.18
CA SER A 212 4.15 -22.88 -32.43
C SER A 212 4.22 -23.73 -33.69
N TYR A 213 5.21 -23.46 -34.54
CA TYR A 213 5.37 -24.08 -35.85
C TYR A 213 6.74 -24.76 -35.94
N ASN A 214 6.76 -26.09 -35.98
CA ASN A 214 7.97 -26.84 -36.24
C ASN A 214 8.05 -27.19 -37.74
N LEU A 215 8.73 -26.36 -38.50
CA LEU A 215 8.84 -26.52 -39.96
C LEU A 215 9.68 -27.73 -40.40
N PHE A 216 10.46 -28.33 -39.49
CA PHE A 216 11.29 -29.50 -39.82
C PHE A 216 10.46 -30.77 -39.91
N ASN A 217 9.51 -30.96 -39.01
CA ASN A 217 8.61 -32.13 -38.99
C ASN A 217 7.16 -31.79 -39.36
N GLY A 218 6.86 -30.52 -39.66
CA GLY A 218 5.53 -30.05 -40.06
C GLY A 218 4.52 -29.95 -38.92
N VAL A 219 4.94 -30.15 -37.66
CA VAL A 219 4.03 -30.12 -36.51
C VAL A 219 3.64 -28.68 -36.20
N CYS A 220 2.33 -28.43 -36.21
CA CYS A 220 1.73 -27.18 -35.77
C CYS A 220 1.02 -27.39 -34.44
N SER A 221 1.37 -26.58 -33.44
CA SER A 221 0.86 -26.66 -32.07
C SER A 221 0.10 -25.38 -31.73
N PHE A 222 -1.13 -25.52 -31.26
CA PHE A 222 -2.00 -24.42 -30.86
C PHE A 222 -2.48 -24.67 -29.43
N THR A 223 -2.43 -23.65 -28.59
CA THR A 223 -2.93 -23.73 -27.21
C THR A 223 -3.85 -22.55 -26.92
N LYS A 224 -5.04 -22.84 -26.40
CA LYS A 224 -6.00 -21.88 -25.86
C LYS A 224 -5.99 -22.03 -24.34
N ASN A 225 -5.55 -21.00 -23.64
CA ASN A 225 -5.66 -20.92 -22.19
C ASN A 225 -6.83 -20.02 -21.81
N PHE A 226 -7.57 -20.41 -20.78
CA PHE A 226 -8.64 -19.62 -20.19
C PHE A 226 -8.47 -19.56 -18.68
N GLU A 227 -8.77 -18.41 -18.12
CA GLU A 227 -8.74 -18.17 -16.69
C GLU A 227 -9.92 -17.26 -16.32
N THR A 228 -10.74 -17.64 -15.34
CA THR A 228 -11.86 -16.80 -14.89
C THR A 228 -11.38 -15.50 -14.24
N TYR A 229 -12.24 -14.50 -14.11
CA TYR A 229 -11.94 -13.37 -13.20
C TYR A 229 -12.41 -13.72 -11.78
N SER A 230 -11.77 -13.16 -10.74
CA SER A 230 -12.25 -13.31 -9.36
C SER A 230 -13.69 -12.80 -9.24
N LEU A 231 -14.61 -13.68 -8.84
CA LEU A 231 -16.06 -13.45 -8.83
C LEU A 231 -16.59 -12.92 -7.48
N TYR A 232 -15.74 -12.46 -6.56
CA TYR A 232 -16.20 -12.01 -5.24
C TYR A 232 -15.66 -10.64 -4.85
N ASP A 233 -16.57 -9.79 -4.36
CA ASP A 233 -16.19 -8.56 -3.67
C ASP A 233 -15.70 -8.83 -2.23
N GLU A 234 -15.24 -7.78 -1.54
CA GLU A 234 -14.74 -7.85 -0.16
C GLU A 234 -15.76 -8.36 0.88
N ASN A 235 -17.04 -8.46 0.51
CA ASN A 235 -18.13 -8.92 1.37
C ASN A 235 -18.57 -10.35 1.03
N GLY A 236 -17.89 -11.05 0.12
CA GLY A 236 -18.28 -12.37 -0.34
C GLY A 236 -19.54 -12.36 -1.21
N SER A 237 -19.95 -11.20 -1.72
CA SER A 237 -21.03 -11.13 -2.70
C SER A 237 -20.49 -11.54 -4.06
N ARG A 238 -21.19 -12.51 -4.67
CA ARG A 238 -20.88 -13.00 -6.01
C ARG A 238 -21.10 -11.86 -7.01
N PHE A 239 -20.08 -11.52 -7.80
CA PHE A 239 -20.18 -10.62 -8.93
C PHE A 239 -21.12 -11.23 -9.99
N GLY A 240 -22.30 -10.62 -10.13
CA GLY A 240 -23.39 -10.98 -11.04
C GLY A 240 -24.65 -10.34 -10.48
N ASP A 241 -25.12 -9.19 -10.98
CA ASP A 241 -25.79 -9.09 -12.28
C ASP A 241 -25.63 -7.69 -12.95
N GLU A 242 -24.74 -6.82 -12.46
CA GLU A 242 -24.61 -5.43 -12.95
C GLU A 242 -23.19 -5.09 -13.44
N GLY A 243 -22.89 -5.41 -14.70
CA GLY A 243 -21.93 -4.69 -15.55
C GLY A 243 -20.70 -4.04 -14.89
N HIS A 244 -19.91 -4.81 -14.14
CA HIS A 244 -18.72 -4.24 -13.51
C HIS A 244 -17.63 -3.96 -14.53
N ALA A 245 -17.06 -2.77 -14.40
CA ALA A 245 -16.29 -2.17 -15.47
C ALA A 245 -14.77 -2.41 -15.33
N TYR A 246 -14.32 -3.02 -14.23
CA TYR A 246 -12.90 -3.28 -13.90
C TYR A 246 -12.70 -4.57 -13.07
N THR A 247 -11.48 -5.11 -13.05
CA THR A 247 -10.98 -6.16 -12.14
C THR A 247 -9.88 -5.62 -11.25
N TYR A 248 -9.54 -6.33 -10.18
CA TYR A 248 -8.40 -6.00 -9.33
C TYR A 248 -7.74 -7.23 -8.69
N ASP A 249 -6.44 -7.14 -8.43
CA ASP A 249 -5.67 -8.04 -7.57
C ASP A 249 -5.18 -7.25 -6.36
N LEU A 250 -5.32 -7.78 -5.16
CA LEU A 250 -5.19 -7.01 -3.91
C LEU A 250 -4.27 -7.74 -2.92
N ILE A 251 -3.22 -7.04 -2.48
CA ILE A 251 -2.14 -7.59 -1.65
C ILE A 251 -1.99 -6.73 -0.40
N HIS A 252 -1.88 -7.39 0.77
CA HIS A 252 -1.54 -6.74 2.03
C HIS A 252 -0.14 -7.16 2.50
N SER A 253 0.61 -6.20 3.03
CA SER A 253 1.83 -6.48 3.80
C SER A 253 1.76 -5.80 5.17
N VAL A 254 2.34 -6.46 6.18
CA VAL A 254 2.39 -5.96 7.56
C VAL A 254 3.84 -5.94 8.00
N SER A 255 4.26 -4.83 8.60
CA SER A 255 5.59 -4.66 9.18
C SER A 255 5.46 -4.07 10.59
N ALA A 256 6.41 -4.40 11.45
CA ALA A 256 6.51 -3.85 12.80
C ALA A 256 7.94 -3.34 13.03
N GLU A 257 8.05 -2.11 13.52
CA GLU A 257 9.30 -1.46 13.87
C GLU A 257 9.69 -1.72 15.35
N GLU A 258 10.95 -1.50 15.70
CA GLU A 258 11.46 -1.72 17.07
C GLU A 258 10.75 -0.88 18.15
N ASN A 259 10.18 0.26 17.75
CA ASN A 259 9.41 1.17 18.61
C ASN A 259 7.94 0.71 18.80
N GLY A 260 7.54 -0.43 18.23
CA GLY A 260 6.17 -0.95 18.31
C GLY A 260 5.19 -0.36 17.30
N ILE A 261 5.66 0.48 16.37
CA ILE A 261 4.84 0.97 15.25
C ILE A 261 4.63 -0.17 14.26
N ILE A 262 3.36 -0.48 14.01
CA ILE A 262 2.94 -1.45 13.02
C ILE A 262 2.38 -0.69 11.82
N THR A 263 2.93 -0.98 10.64
CA THR A 263 2.46 -0.44 9.37
C THR A 263 1.83 -1.55 8.54
N VAL A 264 0.59 -1.33 8.10
CA VAL A 264 -0.11 -2.17 7.14
C VAL A 264 -0.17 -1.44 5.80
N VAL A 265 0.31 -2.10 4.76
CA VAL A 265 0.29 -1.58 3.39
C VAL A 265 -0.66 -2.44 2.56
N GLU A 266 -1.62 -1.82 1.91
CA GLU A 266 -2.44 -2.43 0.87
C GLU A 266 -1.98 -1.94 -0.51
N SER A 267 -1.77 -2.86 -1.44
CA SER A 267 -1.51 -2.55 -2.83
C SER A 267 -2.53 -3.27 -3.71
N ALA A 268 -2.97 -2.64 -4.79
CA ALA A 268 -3.81 -3.31 -5.77
C ALA A 268 -3.47 -2.93 -7.20
N ASP A 269 -3.51 -3.93 -8.08
CA ASP A 269 -3.43 -3.77 -9.53
C ASP A 269 -4.84 -3.90 -10.13
N ILE A 270 -5.26 -2.92 -10.91
CA ILE A 270 -6.63 -2.75 -11.40
C ILE A 270 -6.63 -2.67 -12.92
N LYS A 271 -7.55 -3.38 -13.56
CA LYS A 271 -7.65 -3.44 -15.03
C LYS A 271 -9.07 -3.16 -15.50
N GLY A 272 -9.22 -2.29 -16.50
CA GLY A 272 -10.52 -1.98 -17.10
C GLY A 272 -11.01 -3.10 -18.03
N LEU A 273 -12.28 -3.48 -17.94
CA LEU A 273 -12.90 -4.57 -18.70
C LEU A 273 -13.70 -4.09 -19.93
N ASP A 274 -14.49 -3.02 -19.81
CA ASP A 274 -15.38 -2.54 -20.88
C ASP A 274 -14.63 -1.79 -21.99
N GLU A 275 -14.70 -2.28 -23.23
CA GLU A 275 -13.89 -1.85 -24.39
C GLU A 275 -13.98 -0.36 -24.69
N ASP A 276 -15.14 0.26 -24.46
CA ASP A 276 -15.38 1.66 -24.81
C ASP A 276 -14.82 2.62 -23.76
N ASN A 277 -14.70 2.20 -22.49
CA ASN A 277 -14.35 3.07 -21.36
C ASN A 277 -13.30 2.49 -20.40
N ARG A 278 -12.44 1.57 -20.87
CA ARG A 278 -11.50 0.81 -20.01
C ARG A 278 -10.71 1.68 -19.02
N PHE A 279 -10.18 2.82 -19.45
CA PHE A 279 -9.40 3.69 -18.56
C PHE A 279 -10.25 4.40 -17.49
N GLU A 280 -11.44 4.89 -17.83
CA GLU A 280 -12.36 5.49 -16.86
C GLU A 280 -12.76 4.47 -15.80
N ASN A 281 -12.91 3.21 -16.22
CA ASN A 281 -13.25 2.13 -15.31
C ASN A 281 -12.12 1.80 -14.33
N VAL A 282 -10.86 1.89 -14.75
CA VAL A 282 -9.71 1.81 -13.83
C VAL A 282 -9.76 2.94 -12.80
N GLN A 283 -10.06 4.17 -13.23
CA GLN A 283 -10.19 5.31 -12.33
C GLN A 283 -11.33 5.11 -11.32
N ASN A 284 -12.47 4.61 -11.79
CA ASN A 284 -13.60 4.25 -10.93
C ASN A 284 -13.22 3.15 -9.94
N GLY A 285 -12.47 2.13 -10.37
CA GLY A 285 -11.97 1.08 -9.48
C GLY A 285 -11.07 1.60 -8.37
N ILE A 286 -10.08 2.43 -8.69
CA ILE A 286 -9.23 3.05 -7.65
C ILE A 286 -10.07 3.94 -6.72
N ASN A 287 -11.05 4.68 -7.24
CA ASN A 287 -11.89 5.58 -6.44
C ASN A 287 -12.87 4.82 -5.53
N VAL A 288 -13.24 3.59 -5.85
CA VAL A 288 -14.06 2.71 -5.01
C VAL A 288 -13.19 1.98 -3.99
N LEU A 289 -12.06 1.43 -4.40
CA LEU A 289 -11.22 0.58 -3.54
C LEU A 289 -10.51 1.39 -2.44
N VAL A 290 -9.92 2.55 -2.77
CA VAL A 290 -9.12 3.32 -1.80
C VAL A 290 -9.92 3.75 -0.55
N PRO A 291 -11.17 4.26 -0.65
CA PRO A 291 -11.97 4.57 0.54
C PRO A 291 -12.24 3.36 1.46
N GLY A 292 -12.33 2.14 0.92
CA GLY A 292 -12.53 0.91 1.69
C GLY A 292 -11.24 0.32 2.29
N ALA A 293 -10.06 0.80 1.85
CA ALA A 293 -8.77 0.22 2.21
C ALA A 293 -8.49 0.23 3.72
N TYR A 294 -8.95 1.26 4.43
CA TYR A 294 -8.78 1.33 5.88
C TYR A 294 -9.41 0.12 6.60
N ASN A 295 -10.66 -0.23 6.28
CA ASN A 295 -11.34 -1.34 6.96
C ASN A 295 -10.65 -2.67 6.67
N ARG A 296 -10.18 -2.88 5.43
CA ARG A 296 -9.41 -4.08 5.06
C ARG A 296 -8.07 -4.13 5.79
N CYS A 297 -7.33 -3.02 5.81
CA CYS A 297 -6.06 -2.91 6.54
C CYS A 297 -6.26 -3.07 8.05
N LEU A 298 -7.34 -2.54 8.62
CA LEU A 298 -7.68 -2.70 10.03
C LEU A 298 -7.99 -4.17 10.37
N ASN A 299 -8.69 -4.89 9.49
CA ASN A 299 -8.93 -6.32 9.66
C ASN A 299 -7.63 -7.12 9.63
N VAL A 300 -6.70 -6.78 8.73
CA VAL A 300 -5.36 -7.37 8.69
C VAL A 300 -4.59 -7.02 9.97
N PHE A 301 -4.56 -5.75 10.37
CA PHE A 301 -3.94 -5.28 11.60
C PHE A 301 -4.45 -6.06 12.82
N ASN A 302 -5.77 -6.16 13.01
CA ASN A 302 -6.36 -6.85 14.17
C ASN A 302 -6.03 -8.34 14.22
N LYS A 303 -5.80 -8.99 13.06
CA LYS A 303 -5.37 -10.40 13.01
C LYS A 303 -3.91 -10.59 13.40
N TYR A 304 -3.03 -9.65 13.06
CA TYR A 304 -1.58 -9.79 13.22
C TYR A 304 -0.98 -8.99 14.40
N SER A 305 -1.66 -7.96 14.90
CA SER A 305 -1.15 -7.08 15.95
C SER A 305 -0.91 -7.80 17.27
N GLY A 306 -1.78 -8.73 17.65
CA GLY A 306 -1.60 -9.54 18.87
C GLY A 306 -0.36 -10.45 18.85
N LEU A 307 0.03 -10.93 17.66
CA LEU A 307 1.25 -11.74 17.49
C LEU A 307 2.51 -10.88 17.53
N MET A 308 2.45 -9.67 16.95
CA MET A 308 3.57 -8.74 16.90
C MET A 308 3.82 -8.09 18.28
N LEU A 309 2.77 -7.65 18.98
CA LEU A 309 2.88 -6.87 20.23
C LEU A 309 3.33 -7.71 21.44
N THR A 310 3.06 -9.01 21.45
CA THR A 310 3.49 -9.92 22.54
C THR A 310 4.99 -10.21 22.54
N SER A 311 5.68 -9.88 21.44
CA SER A 311 7.13 -10.08 21.30
C SER A 311 7.98 -8.89 21.77
N PHE A 312 7.36 -7.75 22.12
CA PHE A 312 8.08 -6.57 22.61
C PHE A 312 8.26 -6.61 24.15
N PRO A 313 9.52 -6.58 24.65
CA PRO A 313 9.81 -6.53 26.08
C PRO A 313 9.41 -5.15 26.63
N GLY A 314 8.17 -5.05 27.12
CA GLY A 314 7.61 -3.79 27.64
C GLY A 314 6.09 -3.67 27.51
N GLY A 315 5.45 -4.53 26.71
CA GLY A 315 3.98 -4.59 26.61
C GLY A 315 3.36 -5.07 27.92
N ARG A 316 2.98 -4.14 28.81
CA ARG A 316 2.19 -4.44 30.01
C ARG A 316 0.84 -5.04 29.58
N SER A 317 0.68 -6.34 29.77
CA SER A 317 -0.63 -6.98 29.83
C SER A 317 -1.13 -6.89 31.28
N ASP A 318 -1.62 -5.73 31.71
CA ASP A 318 -2.15 -5.51 33.06
C ASP A 318 -3.59 -6.02 33.23
N GLY A 319 -3.99 -7.06 32.50
CA GLY A 319 -5.29 -7.73 32.65
C GLY A 319 -6.53 -6.87 32.36
N ALA A 320 -6.37 -5.58 32.07
CA ALA A 320 -7.43 -4.61 31.79
C ALA A 320 -7.56 -4.26 30.29
N GLY A 321 -6.82 -4.94 29.42
CA GLY A 321 -6.70 -4.62 28.00
C GLY A 321 -5.54 -3.65 27.76
N LEU A 322 -4.81 -3.85 26.66
CA LEU A 322 -3.72 -2.98 26.23
C LEU A 322 -4.27 -1.57 25.94
N GLN A 323 -4.36 -0.71 26.96
CA GLN A 323 -4.76 0.71 26.84
C GLN A 323 -3.53 1.64 26.68
N GLY A 324 -2.41 1.12 26.19
CA GLY A 324 -1.35 1.97 25.65
C GLY A 324 -1.78 2.52 24.29
N GLU A 325 -1.53 3.79 24.04
CA GLU A 325 -1.97 4.61 22.88
C GLU A 325 -1.63 4.07 21.47
N CYS A 326 -1.06 2.87 21.37
CA CYS A 326 -0.87 2.07 20.16
C CYS A 326 -2.08 1.16 19.83
N SER A 327 -3.27 1.48 20.35
CA SER A 327 -4.41 0.55 20.44
C SER A 327 -5.15 0.29 19.11
N GLY A 328 -4.85 1.02 18.04
CA GLY A 328 -5.48 0.80 16.75
C GLY A 328 -4.74 1.44 15.58
N LEU A 329 -4.96 0.89 14.40
CA LEU A 329 -4.56 1.49 13.14
C LEU A 329 -5.28 2.84 12.98
N ARG A 330 -4.56 3.88 12.56
CA ARG A 330 -5.18 5.20 12.31
C ARG A 330 -6.05 5.14 11.05
N GLN A 331 -7.20 5.81 11.08
CA GLN A 331 -8.15 5.83 9.97
C GLN A 331 -7.61 6.53 8.72
N GLU A 332 -6.69 7.46 8.93
CA GLU A 332 -6.07 8.21 7.85
C GLU A 332 -4.79 7.51 7.42
N HIS A 333 -4.54 7.49 6.11
CA HIS A 333 -3.38 6.81 5.53
C HIS A 333 -2.12 7.66 5.72
N SER A 334 -1.00 7.00 6.05
CA SER A 334 0.31 7.65 6.14
C SER A 334 0.93 7.91 4.77
N THR A 335 0.62 7.07 3.76
CA THR A 335 0.99 7.29 2.36
C THR A 335 -0.10 6.79 1.42
N LEU A 336 -0.27 7.45 0.26
CA LEU A 336 -1.14 7.02 -0.84
C LEU A 336 -0.48 7.36 -2.17
N ASN A 337 -0.08 6.30 -2.88
CA ASN A 337 0.46 6.37 -4.22
C ASN A 337 -0.57 5.81 -5.19
N LYS A 338 -0.82 6.53 -6.29
CA LYS A 338 -1.67 6.08 -7.39
C LYS A 338 -0.87 6.17 -8.68
N ASN A 339 -0.84 5.11 -9.44
CA ASN A 339 -0.23 5.04 -10.76
C ASN A 339 -1.28 4.64 -11.79
N PHE A 340 -1.22 5.24 -12.98
CA PHE A 340 -2.19 5.03 -14.04
C PHE A 340 -1.45 4.83 -15.36
N ASP A 341 -1.71 3.71 -16.03
CA ASP A 341 -1.32 3.48 -17.41
C ASP A 341 -2.56 3.52 -18.32
N LYS A 342 -2.72 4.67 -18.98
CA LYS A 342 -3.84 4.89 -19.88
C LYS A 342 -3.84 3.96 -21.09
N PHE A 343 -2.66 3.57 -21.59
CA PHE A 343 -2.54 2.75 -22.80
C PHE A 343 -2.81 1.28 -22.51
N ALA A 344 -2.29 0.78 -21.39
CA ALA A 344 -2.57 -0.57 -20.91
C ALA A 344 -4.00 -0.71 -20.36
N SER A 345 -4.67 0.40 -20.05
CA SER A 345 -5.92 0.41 -19.28
C SER A 345 -5.76 -0.32 -17.95
N GLU A 346 -4.66 0.00 -17.29
CA GLU A 346 -4.25 -0.55 -16.01
C GLU A 346 -3.96 0.60 -15.04
N GLY A 347 -4.16 0.35 -13.76
CA GLY A 347 -3.84 1.30 -12.70
C GLY A 347 -3.44 0.54 -11.45
N ALA A 348 -2.58 1.15 -10.66
CA ALA A 348 -2.17 0.58 -9.40
C ALA A 348 -2.35 1.61 -8.29
N TYR A 349 -2.67 1.17 -7.09
CA TYR A 349 -2.49 2.01 -5.91
C TYR A 349 -1.74 1.26 -4.83
N GLN A 350 -1.09 2.05 -3.98
CA GLN A 350 -0.51 1.58 -2.73
C GLN A 350 -0.90 2.58 -1.65
N VAL A 351 -1.46 2.08 -0.56
CA VAL A 351 -1.87 2.88 0.59
C VAL A 351 -1.34 2.24 1.86
N SER A 352 -0.77 3.05 2.74
CA SER A 352 -0.27 2.59 4.04
C SER A 352 -1.03 3.22 5.18
N PHE A 353 -1.25 2.45 6.23
CA PHE A 353 -1.79 2.90 7.50
C PHE A 353 -0.86 2.42 8.61
N ASN A 354 -0.69 3.20 9.67
CA ASN A 354 0.08 2.79 10.83
C ASN A 354 -0.66 3.17 12.13
N ASN A 355 -0.17 2.65 13.25
CA ASN A 355 -0.64 3.01 14.59
C ASN A 355 0.26 4.07 15.26
N ASP A 356 1.08 4.79 14.47
CA ASP A 356 1.96 5.82 15.01
C ASP A 356 1.11 6.98 15.55
N TYR A 357 1.38 7.38 16.79
CA TYR A 357 0.68 8.46 17.47
C TYR A 357 1.15 9.84 17.03
N PHE A 358 2.30 9.93 16.35
CA PHE A 358 2.77 11.16 15.75
C PHE A 358 1.97 11.55 14.50
N TYR A 359 1.15 10.66 13.93
CA TYR A 359 0.34 10.97 12.75
C TYR A 359 -1.15 11.18 13.09
N SER A 360 -1.73 12.26 12.57
CA SER A 360 -3.18 12.51 12.51
C SER A 360 -3.49 13.09 11.13
N GLY A 361 -3.96 12.23 10.23
CA GLY A 361 -4.24 12.63 8.86
C GLY A 361 -2.96 12.84 8.07
N ASN A 362 -2.96 13.93 7.32
CA ASN A 362 -1.76 14.45 6.65
C ASN A 362 -0.84 15.19 7.62
N LEU A 363 -1.18 15.27 8.93
CA LEU A 363 -0.40 15.98 9.91
C LEU A 363 0.52 15.02 10.65
N GLN A 364 1.79 15.37 10.70
CA GLN A 364 2.78 14.71 11.55
C GLN A 364 3.17 15.67 12.67
N HIS A 365 3.14 15.20 13.91
CA HIS A 365 3.50 15.94 15.11
C HIS A 365 4.65 15.24 15.81
N ASN A 366 5.87 15.71 15.60
CA ASN A 366 7.05 15.21 16.31
C ASN A 366 7.33 16.09 17.52
N TYR A 367 7.63 15.52 18.69
CA TYR A 367 7.98 16.32 19.86
C TYR A 367 8.94 15.58 20.80
N THR A 368 9.57 16.34 21.69
CA THR A 368 10.43 15.84 22.76
C THR A 368 10.01 16.52 24.05
N ILE A 369 9.76 15.71 25.09
CA ILE A 369 9.51 16.21 26.45
C ILE A 369 10.77 15.99 27.27
N SER A 370 11.25 17.05 27.91
CA SER A 370 12.40 17.01 28.80
C SER A 370 11.98 17.42 30.20
N LEU A 371 12.56 16.78 31.21
CA LEU A 371 12.35 17.10 32.62
C LEU A 371 13.69 17.37 33.29
N SER A 372 13.73 18.42 34.09
CA SER A 372 14.89 18.81 34.88
C SER A 372 14.45 19.12 36.30
N ASN A 373 15.33 18.87 37.28
CA ASN A 373 15.10 19.17 38.69
C ASN A 373 16.26 20.03 39.18
N ASP A 374 15.95 21.14 39.84
CA ASP A 374 16.96 22.01 40.42
C ASP A 374 17.36 21.55 41.84
N ASN A 375 18.32 22.26 42.44
CA ASN A 375 18.81 21.93 43.79
C ASN A 375 17.79 22.20 44.91
N ASN A 376 16.73 22.96 44.62
CA ASN A 376 15.64 23.26 45.55
C ASN A 376 14.48 22.27 45.43
N GLY A 377 14.60 21.27 44.56
CA GLY A 377 13.53 20.31 44.27
C GLY A 377 12.41 20.94 43.42
N ILE A 378 12.70 22.01 42.68
CA ILE A 378 11.81 22.60 41.69
C ILE A 378 12.06 21.89 40.37
N MET A 379 11.01 21.30 39.82
CA MET A 379 11.01 20.63 38.55
C MET A 379 10.59 21.59 37.44
N SER A 380 11.26 21.49 36.31
CA SER A 380 10.89 22.17 35.07
C SER A 380 10.72 21.14 33.96
N VAL A 381 9.59 21.23 33.26
CA VAL A 381 9.24 20.35 32.15
C VAL A 381 9.16 21.18 30.88
N SER A 382 9.84 20.78 29.82
CA SER A 382 9.77 21.44 28.51
C SER A 382 9.31 20.49 27.42
N GLU A 383 8.54 21.00 26.47
CA GLU A 383 8.08 20.30 25.29
C GLU A 383 8.50 21.10 24.06
N ASP A 384 9.39 20.51 23.27
CA ASP A 384 9.83 21.04 21.98
C ASP A 384 9.22 20.19 20.88
N GLY A 385 8.38 20.78 20.04
CA GLY A 385 7.62 20.05 19.03
C GLY A 385 7.57 20.73 17.67
N SER A 386 7.25 19.95 16.65
CA SER A 386 7.01 20.38 15.30
C SER A 386 5.81 19.65 14.71
N ILE A 387 4.90 20.39 14.09
CA ILE A 387 3.78 19.88 13.32
C ILE A 387 4.05 20.19 11.85
N SER A 388 3.93 19.20 10.97
CA SER A 388 4.02 19.36 9.52
C SER A 388 2.81 18.77 8.82
N ASP A 389 2.27 19.49 7.83
CA ASP A 389 1.21 19.04 6.93
C ASP A 389 1.82 18.56 5.61
N SER A 390 1.65 17.27 5.31
CA SER A 390 2.14 16.64 4.08
C SER A 390 1.21 16.87 2.88
N ASP A 391 0.02 17.46 3.09
CA ASP A 391 -0.90 17.72 1.98
C ASP A 391 -0.34 18.79 1.04
N VAL A 392 -0.14 18.39 -0.21
CA VAL A 392 0.42 19.26 -1.26
C VAL A 392 -0.58 20.34 -1.67
N ARG A 393 -1.89 20.16 -1.43
CA ARG A 393 -2.97 20.98 -2.03
C ARG A 393 -3.47 22.15 -1.19
N ASN A 394 -3.13 22.24 0.10
CA ASN A 394 -3.58 23.35 0.94
C ASN A 394 -2.57 24.51 0.94
N SER A 395 -2.70 25.42 -0.01
CA SER A 395 -1.87 26.64 -0.08
C SER A 395 -2.32 27.75 0.89
N ASN A 396 -3.41 27.57 1.63
CA ASN A 396 -4.02 28.59 2.49
C ASN A 396 -4.38 28.08 3.91
N SER A 397 -3.75 27.02 4.42
CA SER A 397 -3.97 26.59 5.80
C SER A 397 -3.42 27.67 6.76
N ASN A 398 -4.28 28.23 7.60
CA ASN A 398 -3.83 29.06 8.72
C ASN A 398 -3.03 28.15 9.68
N PRO A 399 -1.72 28.37 9.89
CA PRO A 399 -0.90 27.49 10.73
C PRO A 399 -1.40 27.41 12.18
N LEU A 400 -2.16 28.41 12.67
CA LEU A 400 -2.80 28.35 13.98
C LEU A 400 -3.90 27.29 14.09
N ASN A 401 -4.51 26.88 12.96
CA ASN A 401 -5.44 25.75 12.95
C ASN A 401 -4.73 24.40 13.10
N LEU A 402 -3.43 24.32 12.78
CA LEU A 402 -2.63 23.12 13.07
C LEU A 402 -2.40 23.00 14.58
N PHE A 403 -2.15 24.12 15.24
CA PHE A 403 -1.90 24.18 16.68
C PHE A 403 -3.12 23.73 17.51
N SER A 404 -4.33 24.10 17.09
CA SER A 404 -5.56 23.71 17.80
C SER A 404 -5.93 22.23 17.63
N LYS A 405 -5.60 21.60 16.49
CA LYS A 405 -5.90 20.17 16.22
C LYS A 405 -5.20 19.20 17.17
N PHE A 406 -4.01 19.55 17.66
CA PHE A 406 -3.26 18.75 18.64
C PHE A 406 -3.51 19.18 20.09
N ASN A 407 -4.56 19.98 20.34
CA ASN A 407 -4.91 20.54 21.65
C ASN A 407 -3.74 21.22 22.36
N LEU A 408 -2.81 21.83 21.62
CA LEU A 408 -1.64 22.52 22.20
C LEU A 408 -2.01 23.83 22.93
N GLY A 409 -3.25 24.30 22.78
CA GLY A 409 -3.74 25.51 23.42
C GLY A 409 -4.24 25.32 24.86
N THR A 410 -4.46 24.08 25.32
CA THR A 410 -4.84 23.85 26.72
C THR A 410 -3.60 23.89 27.61
N LEU A 411 -3.75 24.48 28.80
CA LEU A 411 -2.70 24.70 29.76
C LEU A 411 -3.00 23.98 31.08
N PRO A 412 -2.03 23.22 31.65
CA PRO A 412 -0.81 22.70 31.01
C PRO A 412 -1.14 21.75 29.83
N SER A 413 -0.19 21.49 28.91
CA SER A 413 -0.41 20.44 27.90
C SER A 413 -0.55 19.12 28.65
N GLY A 414 -1.62 18.37 28.38
CA GLY A 414 -1.92 17.12 29.11
C GLY A 414 -0.68 16.22 29.21
N ARG A 415 0.08 16.11 28.12
CA ARG A 415 1.34 15.34 28.05
C ARG A 415 2.43 15.79 29.03
N CYS A 416 2.68 17.09 29.16
CA CYS A 416 3.68 17.59 30.12
C CYS A 416 3.23 17.32 31.56
N ASN A 417 1.94 17.46 31.83
CA ASN A 417 1.38 17.20 33.16
C ASN A 417 1.41 15.71 33.50
N ASP A 418 1.06 14.83 32.57
CA ASP A 418 1.12 13.38 32.73
C ASP A 418 2.56 12.91 32.96
N PHE A 419 3.50 13.38 32.13
CA PHE A 419 4.93 13.07 32.29
C PHE A 419 5.49 13.57 33.63
N TYR A 420 5.05 14.75 34.08
CA TYR A 420 5.41 15.27 35.39
C TYR A 420 4.84 14.41 36.53
N ASN A 421 3.56 14.05 36.47
CA ASN A 421 2.90 13.27 37.53
C ASN A 421 3.44 11.83 37.63
N ASP A 422 3.91 11.25 36.51
CA ASP A 422 4.55 9.93 36.50
C ASP A 422 5.91 9.92 37.21
N VAL A 423 6.61 11.06 37.24
CA VAL A 423 7.99 11.17 37.78
C VAL A 423 8.03 11.89 39.12
N SER A 424 7.16 12.89 39.33
CA SER A 424 7.15 13.74 40.50
C SER A 424 6.47 13.06 41.68
N THR A 425 7.09 13.19 42.86
CA THR A 425 6.49 12.79 44.13
C THR A 425 5.71 13.94 44.80
N SER A 426 5.79 15.16 44.25
CA SER A 426 5.14 16.35 44.79
C SER A 426 3.85 16.68 44.04
N ASN A 427 2.74 16.80 44.76
CA ASN A 427 1.44 17.26 44.23
C ASN A 427 1.42 18.78 43.98
N ARG A 428 2.47 19.32 43.38
CA ARG A 428 2.56 20.74 43.00
C ARG A 428 1.98 20.95 41.60
N GLU A 429 1.36 22.09 41.39
CA GLU A 429 0.79 22.48 40.10
C GLU A 429 1.87 22.99 39.16
N LEU A 430 1.86 22.51 37.91
CA LEU A 430 2.75 23.00 36.86
C LEU A 430 2.19 24.27 36.22
N ASN A 431 3.00 25.33 36.23
CA ASN A 431 2.67 26.63 35.65
C ASN A 431 3.54 26.91 34.40
N GLU A 432 2.96 27.48 33.35
CA GLU A 432 3.70 27.80 32.12
C GLU A 432 4.67 28.98 32.33
N ILE A 433 5.97 28.70 32.17
CA ILE A 433 7.04 29.70 32.25
C ILE A 433 7.33 30.33 30.88
N SER A 434 7.19 29.60 29.79
CA SER A 434 7.38 30.13 28.44
C SER A 434 6.63 29.35 27.39
N SER A 435 6.19 30.05 26.34
CA SER A 435 5.63 29.48 25.13
C SER A 435 6.16 30.26 23.93
N SER A 436 6.55 29.54 22.88
CA SER A 436 6.90 30.13 21.61
C SER A 436 6.35 29.26 20.49
N ILE A 437 5.88 29.92 19.43
CA ILE A 437 5.38 29.28 18.22
C ILE A 437 6.06 29.98 17.05
N ASN A 438 6.63 29.19 16.16
CA ASN A 438 7.23 29.65 14.92
C ASN A 438 6.64 28.84 13.77
N TYR A 439 6.32 29.47 12.66
CA TYR A 439 5.75 28.78 11.50
C TYR A 439 6.32 29.33 10.22
N GLU A 440 6.42 28.46 9.22
CA GLU A 440 6.88 28.87 7.89
C GLU A 440 5.85 29.77 7.20
N LYS A 441 6.32 30.65 6.31
CA LYS A 441 5.45 31.45 5.43
C LYS A 441 4.53 30.58 4.56
N SER A 442 4.92 29.33 4.32
CA SER A 442 4.14 28.34 3.58
C SER A 442 2.89 27.87 4.35
N GLY A 443 2.87 28.03 5.68
CA GLY A 443 1.82 27.49 6.56
C GLY A 443 1.86 25.97 6.75
N LYS A 444 2.83 25.28 6.15
CA LYS A 444 2.93 23.80 6.14
C LYS A 444 3.62 23.22 7.36
N SER A 445 4.44 24.01 8.04
CA SER A 445 5.14 23.57 9.24
C SER A 445 5.00 24.61 10.35
N LEU A 446 4.88 24.12 11.57
CA LEU A 446 4.83 24.89 12.80
C LEU A 446 5.74 24.21 13.82
N ALA A 447 6.73 24.93 14.32
CA ALA A 447 7.52 24.53 15.47
C ALA A 447 7.01 25.27 16.72
N TYR A 448 7.07 24.62 17.87
CA TYR A 448 6.72 25.25 19.14
C TYR A 448 7.63 24.76 20.25
N THR A 449 7.79 25.61 21.25
CA THR A 449 8.47 25.28 22.51
C THR A 449 7.57 25.74 23.64
N ARG A 450 7.26 24.85 24.58
CA ARG A 450 6.59 25.19 25.83
C ARG A 450 7.46 24.76 26.99
N ALA A 451 7.44 25.53 28.06
CA ALA A 451 8.10 25.13 29.30
C ALA A 451 7.22 25.47 30.49
N PHE A 452 7.25 24.59 31.47
CA PHE A 452 6.46 24.58 32.69
C PHE A 452 7.37 24.42 33.89
N SER A 453 6.96 24.95 35.04
CA SER A 453 7.66 24.76 36.31
C SER A 453 6.66 24.60 37.45
N ASP A 454 7.02 23.78 38.43
CA ASP A 454 6.27 23.62 39.68
C ASP A 454 6.76 24.60 40.79
N ASP A 455 7.57 25.60 40.42
CA ASP A 455 8.07 26.64 41.30
C ASP A 455 6.89 27.33 42.00
N PRO A 456 6.78 27.27 43.34
CA PRO A 456 5.69 27.89 44.10
C PRO A 456 5.58 29.40 43.90
N SER A 457 6.64 30.07 43.45
CA SER A 457 6.61 31.49 43.11
C SER A 457 5.90 31.77 41.77
N MET A 458 5.66 30.76 40.94
CA MET A 458 4.86 30.91 39.73
C MET A 458 3.38 30.95 40.10
N VAL A 459 2.76 32.11 39.95
CA VAL A 459 1.35 32.33 40.28
C VAL A 459 0.70 32.80 38.99
N ASN A 460 -0.05 31.94 38.31
CA ASN A 460 -0.79 32.31 37.09
C ASN A 460 -2.21 32.76 37.44
N ASN A 461 -2.32 33.89 38.13
CA ASN A 461 -3.59 34.42 38.60
C ASN A 461 -3.65 35.93 38.43
N SER A 462 -4.79 36.44 37.97
CA SER A 462 -5.11 37.88 37.97
C SER A 462 -4.09 38.75 37.23
N GLY A 463 -3.43 38.20 36.20
CA GLY A 463 -2.41 38.89 35.40
C GLY A 463 -1.03 38.99 36.04
N VAL A 464 -0.77 38.27 37.13
CA VAL A 464 0.58 38.02 37.64
C VAL A 464 1.07 36.70 37.05
N LYS A 465 2.37 36.60 36.73
CA LYS A 465 3.03 35.40 36.20
C LYS A 465 3.98 34.76 37.22
N LYS A 466 4.71 35.59 37.97
CA LYS A 466 5.63 35.17 39.02
C LYS A 466 5.51 36.14 40.20
N MET A 467 5.60 35.66 41.42
CA MET A 467 5.56 36.45 42.64
C MET A 467 6.55 35.88 43.66
N GLU A 468 7.50 36.71 44.07
CA GLU A 468 8.46 36.42 45.13
C GLU A 468 8.17 37.31 46.33
N VAL A 469 8.07 36.72 47.52
CA VAL A 469 7.81 37.43 48.77
C VAL A 469 9.04 37.32 49.66
N ASP A 470 9.57 38.47 50.07
CA ASP A 470 10.64 38.61 51.04
C ASP A 470 10.10 39.30 52.30
N ILE A 471 10.33 38.70 53.46
CA ILE A 471 9.81 39.18 54.75
C ILE A 471 10.98 39.44 55.69
N SER A 472 11.00 40.64 56.26
CA SER A 472 11.99 41.04 57.25
C SER A 472 11.30 41.55 58.51
N ASP A 473 11.49 40.84 59.62
CA ASP A 473 10.95 41.20 60.92
C ASP A 473 11.99 41.93 61.78
N VAL A 474 11.55 42.98 62.46
CA VAL A 474 12.29 43.69 63.50
C VAL A 474 11.45 43.61 64.77
N TYR A 475 11.94 42.83 65.72
CA TYR A 475 11.26 42.67 67.00
C TYR A 475 11.41 43.89 67.90
N GLN A 476 10.45 44.06 68.79
CA GLN A 476 10.46 45.10 69.80
C GLN A 476 11.73 45.06 70.66
N THR A 477 12.22 46.24 71.02
CA THR A 477 13.41 46.42 71.88
C THR A 477 13.04 47.30 73.07
N GLU A 478 13.56 46.98 74.26
CA GLU A 478 13.27 47.78 75.46
C GLU A 478 13.89 49.18 75.31
N ILE A 479 13.06 50.22 75.42
CA ILE A 479 13.50 51.61 75.41
C ILE A 479 14.08 51.93 76.79
N SER A 480 15.39 51.79 76.92
CA SER A 480 16.13 52.23 78.10
C SER A 480 16.93 53.48 77.78
N GLN A 481 16.40 54.64 78.15
CA GLN A 481 17.19 55.88 78.18
C GLN A 481 17.61 56.20 79.61
N VAL A 482 18.91 56.44 79.77
CA VAL A 482 19.52 56.89 81.01
C VAL A 482 19.73 58.39 80.90
N PHE A 483 19.01 59.16 81.73
CA PHE A 483 19.18 60.61 81.81
C PHE A 483 20.09 60.95 82.98
N PHE A 484 21.24 61.57 82.69
CA PHE A 484 22.14 62.06 83.71
C PHE A 484 21.57 63.34 84.34
N ILE A 485 21.51 63.39 85.67
CA ILE A 485 21.14 64.61 86.39
C ILE A 485 22.41 65.46 86.56
N PRO A 486 22.50 66.67 85.98
CA PRO A 486 23.69 67.50 86.09
C PRO A 486 24.08 67.75 87.55
N ASN A 487 25.38 67.63 87.87
CA ASN A 487 25.95 67.80 89.21
C ASN A 487 25.44 66.80 90.28
N GLN A 488 24.82 65.68 89.90
CA GLN A 488 24.52 64.57 90.81
C GLN A 488 25.15 63.26 90.31
N THR A 489 25.55 62.38 91.22
CA THR A 489 25.96 61.00 90.89
C THR A 489 24.76 60.06 90.69
N LYS A 490 23.59 60.63 90.37
CA LYS A 490 22.32 59.91 90.22
C LYS A 490 21.85 60.02 88.78
N GLU A 491 21.33 58.92 88.28
CA GLU A 491 20.75 58.81 86.94
C GLU A 491 19.23 58.60 87.08
N MET A 492 18.45 59.21 86.19
CA MET A 492 17.06 58.82 86.01
C MET A 492 17.01 57.77 84.90
N LEU A 493 16.60 56.56 85.26
CA LEU A 493 16.22 55.55 84.29
C LEU A 493 14.78 55.81 83.87
N GLN A 494 14.55 55.87 82.56
CA GLN A 494 13.20 55.76 82.00
C GLN A 494 12.54 54.46 82.51
N LYS A 495 11.24 54.52 82.81
CA LYS A 495 10.47 53.41 83.38
C LYS A 495 10.68 52.11 82.58
N ARG A 496 11.09 51.02 83.25
CA ARG A 496 11.19 49.67 82.66
C ARG A 496 9.83 49.21 82.11
N GLY A 497 9.86 48.45 81.02
CA GLY A 497 8.66 47.95 80.36
C GLY A 497 8.04 48.89 79.32
N LEU A 498 8.83 49.82 78.76
CA LEU A 498 8.50 50.49 77.51
C LEU A 498 9.29 49.83 76.38
N TYR A 499 8.61 49.43 75.31
CA TYR A 499 9.23 48.79 74.16
C TYR A 499 8.99 49.60 72.90
N THR A 500 9.92 49.53 71.94
CA THR A 500 9.64 49.95 70.56
C THR A 500 8.59 49.02 69.97
N LEU A 501 7.77 49.48 69.03
CA LEU A 501 6.89 48.57 68.29
C LEU A 501 7.73 47.58 67.47
N SER A 502 7.27 46.33 67.37
CA SER A 502 7.78 45.41 66.36
C SER A 502 7.33 45.89 64.98
N SER A 503 8.12 45.61 63.94
CA SER A 503 7.77 45.93 62.56
C SER A 503 8.10 44.78 61.63
N ARG A 504 7.24 44.54 60.65
CA ARG A 504 7.42 43.62 59.55
C ARG A 504 7.45 44.41 58.24
N ASP A 505 8.53 44.26 57.48
CA ASP A 505 8.62 44.73 56.11
C ASP A 505 8.39 43.54 55.16
N ILE A 506 7.38 43.65 54.29
CA ILE A 506 7.02 42.65 53.29
C ILE A 506 7.30 43.23 51.92
N ARG A 507 8.27 42.66 51.22
CA ARG A 507 8.65 43.06 49.86
C ARG A 507 8.17 41.99 48.90
N ILE A 508 7.28 42.36 47.98
CA ILE A 508 6.78 41.47 46.95
C ILE A 508 7.29 41.93 45.60
N SER A 509 8.00 41.05 44.90
CA SER A 509 8.44 41.25 43.52
C SER A 509 7.59 40.38 42.61
N ALA A 510 6.78 40.98 41.77
CA ALA A 510 5.87 40.28 40.88
C ALA A 510 6.15 40.61 39.41
N LEU A 511 6.22 39.59 38.55
CA LEU A 511 6.27 39.76 37.10
C LEU A 511 4.83 39.78 36.57
N ILE A 512 4.40 40.89 36.00
CA ILE A 512 3.05 41.05 35.43
C ILE A 512 3.03 40.47 34.00
N GLU A 513 1.95 39.80 33.65
CA GLU A 513 1.68 39.33 32.29
C GLU A 513 1.67 40.49 31.28
N ARG A 514 2.12 40.22 30.05
CA ARG A 514 1.98 41.21 28.99
C ARG A 514 0.51 41.26 28.57
N PRO A 515 -0.08 42.45 28.41
CA PRO A 515 -1.44 42.55 27.92
C PRO A 515 -1.57 41.91 26.54
N THR A 516 -2.64 41.14 26.36
CA THR A 516 -2.95 40.42 25.12
C THR A 516 -3.42 41.35 23.99
N VAL A 517 -3.81 42.57 24.35
CA VAL A 517 -4.26 43.61 23.42
C VAL A 517 -3.14 44.62 23.21
N ASN A 518 -2.96 45.07 21.97
CA ASN A 518 -1.97 46.07 21.64
C ASN A 518 -2.29 47.40 22.35
N PRO A 519 -1.41 47.92 23.22
CA PRO A 519 -1.67 49.16 23.97
C PRO A 519 -1.77 50.40 23.07
N PHE A 520 -1.30 50.33 21.82
CA PHE A 520 -1.49 51.41 20.83
C PHE A 520 -2.90 51.43 20.23
N THR A 521 -3.62 50.31 20.27
CA THR A 521 -5.01 50.22 19.80
C THR A 521 -6.02 50.34 20.93
N ASP A 522 -5.63 50.01 22.16
CA ASP A 522 -6.45 50.18 23.34
C ASP A 522 -5.61 50.78 24.50
N PRO A 523 -5.72 52.10 24.75
CA PRO A 523 -5.00 52.76 25.82
C PRO A 523 -5.45 52.35 27.23
N SER A 524 -6.61 51.69 27.37
CA SER A 524 -7.11 51.23 28.68
C SER A 524 -6.28 50.09 29.27
N VAL A 525 -5.42 49.48 28.44
CA VAL A 525 -4.55 48.35 28.80
C VAL A 525 -3.11 48.80 29.07
N LEU A 526 -2.87 50.12 29.13
CA LEU A 526 -1.56 50.68 29.49
C LEU A 526 -1.17 50.30 30.93
N PRO A 527 0.14 50.14 31.21
CA PRO A 527 0.63 49.73 32.51
C PRO A 527 0.14 50.68 33.60
N ILE A 528 -0.15 50.10 34.76
CA ILE A 528 -0.58 50.71 36.02
C ILE A 528 0.08 52.07 36.23
N HIS A 529 -0.54 53.14 35.73
CA HIS A 529 -0.12 54.49 36.05
C HIS A 529 -0.71 54.83 37.41
N ALA A 530 0.11 55.40 38.29
CA ALA A 530 -0.35 55.98 39.54
C ALA A 530 -1.34 57.10 39.20
N THR A 531 -2.62 56.79 39.13
CA THR A 531 -3.67 57.79 39.22
C THR A 531 -3.63 58.36 40.63
N SER A 532 -4.04 59.62 40.78
CA SER A 532 -3.77 60.43 41.97
C SER A 532 -4.56 60.04 43.23
N GLU A 533 -5.14 58.83 43.31
CA GLU A 533 -5.68 58.15 44.50
C GLU A 533 -6.58 56.98 44.03
N PRO A 534 -6.03 55.79 43.74
CA PRO A 534 -6.87 54.64 43.39
C PRO A 534 -7.61 54.15 44.65
N THR A 535 -8.94 54.09 44.58
CA THR A 535 -9.71 53.26 45.51
C THR A 535 -9.34 51.79 45.30
N PHE A 536 -9.46 50.96 46.34
CA PHE A 536 -9.12 49.53 46.26
C PHE A 536 -9.87 48.81 45.11
N ASP A 537 -11.13 49.16 44.88
CA ASP A 537 -11.98 48.63 43.79
C ASP A 537 -11.59 49.13 42.39
N GLY A 538 -10.76 50.18 42.30
CA GLY A 538 -10.26 50.75 41.06
C GLY A 538 -8.83 50.33 40.70
N MET A 539 -8.19 49.47 41.52
CA MET A 539 -6.84 48.99 41.24
C MET A 539 -6.84 47.95 40.11
N PRO A 540 -5.83 47.98 39.22
CA PRO A 540 -5.65 46.91 38.23
C PRO A 540 -5.49 45.55 38.93
N MET A 541 -6.13 44.51 38.38
CA MET A 541 -6.14 43.16 38.97
C MET A 541 -4.75 42.64 39.41
N PRO A 542 -3.63 42.84 38.66
CA PRO A 542 -2.32 42.36 39.11
C PRO A 542 -1.84 43.03 40.40
N LEU A 543 -2.13 44.33 40.58
CA LEU A 543 -1.78 45.05 41.80
C LEU A 543 -2.65 44.60 42.97
N GLN A 544 -3.94 44.37 42.73
CA GLN A 544 -4.85 43.87 43.76
C GLN A 544 -4.42 42.49 44.25
N ALA A 545 -4.02 41.59 43.35
CA ALA A 545 -3.51 40.26 43.69
C ALA A 545 -2.23 40.34 44.54
N VAL A 546 -1.27 41.17 44.12
CA VAL A 546 0.00 41.36 44.86
C VAL A 546 -0.24 42.01 46.23
N LEU A 547 -1.14 42.98 46.32
CA LEU A 547 -1.52 43.61 47.58
C LEU A 547 -2.22 42.62 48.52
N ASN A 548 -3.14 41.82 48.00
CA ASN A 548 -3.82 40.78 48.79
C ASN A 548 -2.82 39.77 49.35
N THR A 549 -1.81 39.35 48.57
CA THR A 549 -0.73 38.51 49.09
C THR A 549 0.03 39.21 50.21
N GLY A 550 0.41 40.48 50.03
CA GLY A 550 1.09 41.24 51.08
C GLY A 550 0.28 41.37 52.37
N LEU A 551 -1.02 41.65 52.26
CA LEU A 551 -1.92 41.70 53.40
C LEU A 551 -2.09 40.33 54.06
N LEU A 552 -2.20 39.25 53.28
CA LEU A 552 -2.27 37.89 53.81
C LEU A 552 -1.02 37.54 54.62
N GLU A 553 0.17 37.88 54.12
CA GLU A 553 1.44 37.66 54.83
C GLU A 553 1.57 38.52 56.10
N ALA A 554 0.97 39.72 56.12
CA ALA A 554 0.85 40.52 57.33
C ALA A 554 -0.09 39.84 58.35
N HIS A 555 -1.26 39.38 57.90
CA HIS A 555 -2.25 38.69 58.76
C HIS A 555 -1.77 37.36 59.33
N LYS A 556 -0.77 36.70 58.73
CA LYS A 556 -0.15 35.52 59.36
C LYS A 556 0.44 35.81 60.75
N LEU A 557 0.71 37.07 61.10
CA LEU A 557 1.07 37.47 62.47
C LEU A 557 -0.08 37.25 63.47
N GLU A 558 -1.32 37.56 63.07
CA GLU A 558 -2.50 37.35 63.93
C GLU A 558 -2.80 35.86 64.15
N ALA A 559 -2.42 35.01 63.21
CA ALA A 559 -2.56 33.56 63.35
C ALA A 559 -1.56 32.94 64.34
N ILE A 560 -0.44 33.64 64.61
CA ILE A 560 0.58 33.22 65.57
C ILE A 560 0.17 33.66 66.99
N ASP A 561 -0.45 34.83 67.11
CA ASP A 561 -0.95 35.37 68.38
C ASP A 561 -2.26 36.16 68.15
N ASN A 562 -3.34 35.66 68.78
CA ASN A 562 -4.70 36.18 68.61
C ASN A 562 -4.90 37.62 69.14
N ASN A 563 -3.92 38.19 69.84
CA ASN A 563 -3.98 39.53 70.43
C ASN A 563 -3.10 40.57 69.73
N VAL A 564 -2.49 40.24 68.58
CA VAL A 564 -1.60 41.18 67.88
C VAL A 564 -2.40 42.28 67.16
N GLY A 565 -2.28 43.52 67.64
CA GLY A 565 -2.77 44.68 66.92
C GLY A 565 -1.86 45.02 65.73
N LEU A 566 -2.34 44.82 64.50
CA LEU A 566 -1.62 45.18 63.28
C LEU A 566 -1.93 46.62 62.82
N PHE A 567 -0.88 47.40 62.57
CA PHE A 567 -0.99 48.75 62.03
C PHE A 567 -0.19 48.84 60.73
N LEU A 568 -0.91 48.99 59.62
CA LEU A 568 -0.30 49.23 58.32
C LEU A 568 0.28 50.65 58.26
N ASN A 569 1.60 50.78 58.20
CA ASN A 569 2.28 52.08 58.21
C ASN A 569 2.44 52.65 56.81
N LYS A 570 2.79 51.79 55.85
CA LYS A 570 3.17 52.22 54.51
C LYS A 570 2.87 51.15 53.47
N ILE A 571 2.35 51.59 52.33
CA ILE A 571 2.28 50.81 51.09
C ILE A 571 2.99 51.63 50.02
N ASP A 572 4.10 51.11 49.49
CA ASP A 572 4.75 51.67 48.30
C ASP A 572 4.72 50.62 47.19
N TYR A 573 4.50 51.04 45.95
CA TYR A 573 4.71 50.15 44.82
C TYR A 573 5.32 50.87 43.61
N ASN A 574 5.98 50.10 42.74
CA ASN A 574 6.56 50.58 41.50
C ASN A 574 6.52 49.48 40.43
N VAL A 575 6.08 49.81 39.22
CA VAL A 575 6.16 48.94 38.04
C VAL A 575 7.27 49.44 37.13
N ASN A 576 8.28 48.60 36.89
CA ASN A 576 9.38 48.97 36.00
C ASN A 576 9.05 48.69 34.51
N LYS A 577 9.94 49.10 33.61
CA LYS A 577 9.80 48.90 32.15
C LYS A 577 9.80 47.42 31.71
N ALA A 578 10.22 46.51 32.58
CA ALA A 578 10.20 45.07 32.33
C ALA A 578 8.91 44.41 32.87
N ASN A 579 7.90 45.20 33.27
CA ASN A 579 6.66 44.75 33.91
C ASN A 579 6.88 44.06 35.27
N ASN A 580 7.98 44.35 35.97
CA ASN A 580 8.14 43.92 37.35
C ASN A 580 7.47 44.95 38.27
N LEU A 581 6.42 44.53 38.96
CA LEU A 581 5.78 45.22 40.06
C LEU A 581 6.51 44.88 41.35
N ASN A 582 7.06 45.89 42.02
CA ASN A 582 7.64 45.75 43.35
C ASN A 582 6.70 46.45 44.32
N LEU A 583 6.16 45.71 45.28
CA LEU A 583 5.35 46.21 46.40
C LEU A 583 6.18 46.13 47.67
N ASN A 584 6.15 47.17 48.49
CA ASN A 584 6.70 47.18 49.83
C ASN A 584 5.60 47.56 50.82
N LEU A 585 5.29 46.64 51.74
CA LEU A 585 4.32 46.80 52.80
C LEU A 585 5.06 46.87 54.13
N SER A 586 4.95 47.97 54.86
CA SER A 586 5.50 48.09 56.21
C SER A 586 4.37 48.07 57.22
N VAL A 587 4.40 47.11 58.14
CA VAL A 587 3.40 46.92 59.19
C VAL A 587 4.11 47.00 60.53
N THR A 588 3.55 47.72 61.50
CA THR A 588 3.97 47.62 62.91
C THR A 588 2.96 46.85 63.70
N TYR A 589 3.43 46.13 64.69
CA TYR A 589 2.59 45.31 65.53
C TYR A 589 3.07 45.29 66.98
N LEU A 590 2.13 45.05 67.88
CA LEU A 590 2.40 44.86 69.31
C LEU A 590 2.41 43.37 69.59
N GLU A 591 3.55 42.85 70.08
CA GLU A 591 3.59 41.52 70.66
C GLU A 591 3.16 41.62 72.11
N ASP A 592 2.14 40.85 72.51
CA ASP A 592 1.68 40.80 73.89
C ASP A 592 2.72 40.00 74.69
N THR A 593 3.58 40.70 75.43
CA THR A 593 4.51 40.05 76.37
C THR A 593 3.80 39.82 77.69
N ASP A 594 2.98 38.78 77.75
CA ASP A 594 2.54 38.19 79.02
C ASP A 594 3.69 37.43 79.71
#